data_AF-A0A9E4SLY7-F1
#
_entry.id   AF-A0A9E4SLY7-F1
#
_cell.length_a   1.000
_cell.length_b   1.000
_cell.length_c   1.000
_cell.angle_alpha   90.00
_cell.angle_beta   90.00
_cell.angle_gamma   90.00
#
_symmetry.space_group_name_H-M   'P 1'
#
loop_
_entity.id
_entity.type
_entity.pdbx_description
1 polymer ?
#
loop_
_entity_poly.entity_id
_entity_poly.type
_entity_poly.pdbx_seq_one_letter_code
_entity_poly.pdbx_strand_id
1 'polypeptide(L)'
;MPILNNDTQVSVLVDGLDHPEGVAWGLDGYAYAGGEMGQIYRVDVDAGEFRQIAQIMPAGFIGGLALDGNNNIYACDAAYNKVRKITPGGLVTTYSEGAPGEPFNLPNYPAFDSQGNLYVSSSGGWYEDAGLIYKVKAGGETEVWERTSVTFPNGICLSP
;
A
#
# COMPACT_ATOMS: atom_id res chain seq x y z
N MET A 1 -16.64 18.46 -13.30
CA MET A 1 -15.97 18.44 -14.61
C MET A 1 -15.28 17.10 -14.73
N PRO A 2 -15.42 16.34 -15.82
CA PRO A 2 -14.58 15.17 -16.01
C PRO A 2 -13.14 15.66 -16.20
N ILE A 3 -12.22 15.15 -15.38
CA ILE A 3 -10.84 15.66 -15.32
C ILE A 3 -10.04 15.35 -16.59
N LEU A 4 -10.43 14.39 -17.43
CA LEU A 4 -9.65 14.07 -18.64
C LEU A 4 -10.50 13.65 -19.85
N ASN A 5 -10.12 14.18 -21.01
CA ASN A 5 -10.36 13.59 -22.32
C ASN A 5 -9.39 12.40 -22.45
N ASN A 6 -9.90 11.18 -22.48
CA ASN A 6 -9.17 9.94 -22.19
C ASN A 6 -8.25 9.44 -23.33
N ASP A 7 -7.82 10.29 -24.26
CA ASP A 7 -7.22 9.82 -25.51
C ASP A 7 -5.69 9.91 -25.60
N THR A 8 -4.94 10.45 -24.63
CA THR A 8 -3.43 10.38 -24.52
C THR A 8 -2.80 11.37 -23.54
N GLN A 9 -3.56 12.24 -22.89
CA GLN A 9 -2.97 13.33 -22.11
C GLN A 9 -2.45 12.86 -20.75
N VAL A 10 -1.13 12.92 -20.59
CA VAL A 10 -0.43 12.73 -19.32
C VAL A 10 -0.18 14.10 -18.70
N SER A 11 -0.56 14.27 -17.43
CA SER A 11 -0.25 15.46 -16.64
C SER A 11 0.42 15.06 -15.33
N VAL A 12 1.26 15.96 -14.81
CA VAL A 12 1.74 15.88 -13.43
C VAL A 12 0.62 16.42 -12.54
N LEU A 13 0.07 15.57 -11.67
CA LEU A 13 -0.97 15.97 -10.72
C LEU A 13 -0.38 16.73 -9.54
N VAL A 14 0.82 16.32 -9.10
CA VAL A 14 1.59 16.92 -8.02
C VAL A 14 3.05 16.51 -8.18
N ASP A 15 3.99 17.32 -7.70
CA ASP A 15 5.42 17.02 -7.63
C ASP A 15 5.98 17.21 -6.21
N GLY A 16 7.24 16.80 -5.99
CA GLY A 16 7.93 16.99 -4.71
C GLY A 16 7.72 15.90 -3.65
N LEU A 17 7.03 14.82 -3.99
CA LEU A 17 6.95 13.63 -3.13
C LEU A 17 8.28 12.87 -3.12
N ASP A 18 8.64 12.32 -1.97
CA ASP A 18 9.87 11.56 -1.79
C ASP A 18 9.70 10.11 -2.27
N HIS A 19 10.05 9.87 -3.55
CA HIS A 19 9.99 8.55 -4.20
C HIS A 19 8.66 7.80 -3.96
N PRO A 20 7.52 8.30 -4.46
CA PRO A 20 6.24 7.61 -4.33
C PRO A 20 6.18 6.38 -5.25
N GLU A 21 5.93 5.18 -4.70
CA GLU A 21 5.77 3.94 -5.50
C GLU A 21 4.30 3.55 -5.74
N GLY A 22 3.40 3.86 -4.81
CA GLY A 22 1.99 3.47 -4.86
C GLY A 22 1.03 4.63 -4.70
N VAL A 23 -0.16 4.49 -5.28
CA VAL A 23 -1.27 5.43 -5.11
C VAL A 23 -2.56 4.69 -4.76
N ALA A 24 -3.36 5.29 -3.87
CA ALA A 24 -4.70 4.82 -3.59
C ALA A 24 -5.68 5.98 -3.52
N TRP A 25 -6.92 5.75 -3.94
CA TRP A 25 -7.98 6.74 -3.86
C TRP A 25 -8.79 6.54 -2.57
N GLY A 26 -8.95 7.61 -1.78
CA GLY A 26 -9.75 7.59 -0.56
C GLY A 26 -11.21 7.93 -0.80
N LEU A 27 -12.08 7.52 0.13
CA LEU A 27 -13.50 7.87 0.09
C LEU A 27 -13.76 9.34 0.46
N ASP A 28 -12.74 10.04 0.95
CA ASP A 28 -12.79 11.48 1.22
C ASP A 28 -12.51 12.33 -0.02
N GLY A 29 -12.25 11.70 -1.18
CA GLY A 29 -12.02 12.38 -2.46
C GLY A 29 -10.56 12.77 -2.72
N TYR A 30 -9.62 12.26 -1.91
CA TYR A 30 -8.19 12.56 -2.06
C TYR A 30 -7.42 11.32 -2.49
N ALA A 31 -6.30 11.54 -3.18
CA ALA A 31 -5.33 10.48 -3.42
C ALA A 31 -4.37 10.36 -2.23
N TYR A 32 -3.79 9.19 -2.06
CA TYR A 32 -2.83 8.88 -1.02
C TYR A 32 -1.61 8.20 -1.63
N ALA A 33 -0.43 8.52 -1.11
CA ALA A 33 0.84 7.96 -1.57
C ALA A 33 1.79 7.71 -0.39
N GLY A 34 2.71 6.76 -0.56
CA GLY A 34 3.83 6.54 0.35
C GLY A 34 5.08 7.30 -0.07
N GLY A 35 6.11 7.29 0.77
CA GLY A 35 7.47 7.71 0.41
C GLY A 35 8.55 6.77 0.93
N GLU A 36 9.77 6.92 0.40
CA GLU A 36 10.91 6.02 0.68
C GLU A 36 11.53 6.18 2.07
N MET A 37 11.08 7.15 2.86
CA MET A 37 11.50 7.34 4.26
C MET A 37 10.36 7.08 5.25
N GLY A 38 9.26 6.45 4.83
CA GLY A 38 8.13 6.12 5.71
C GLY A 38 7.05 7.18 5.79
N GLN A 39 7.08 8.20 4.92
CA GLN A 39 6.05 9.23 4.84
C GLN A 39 4.74 8.63 4.30
N ILE A 40 3.63 9.17 4.79
CA ILE A 40 2.32 8.96 4.19
C ILE A 40 1.79 10.32 3.77
N TYR A 41 1.50 10.46 2.48
CA TYR A 41 1.00 11.67 1.86
C TYR A 41 -0.48 11.55 1.56
N ARG A 42 -1.17 12.68 1.68
CA ARG A 42 -2.52 12.90 1.15
C ARG A 42 -2.46 14.03 0.15
N VAL A 43 -2.99 13.78 -1.05
CA VAL A 43 -2.87 14.62 -2.23
C VAL A 43 -4.25 15.15 -2.62
N ASP A 44 -4.35 16.47 -2.67
CA ASP A 44 -5.46 17.19 -3.29
C ASP A 44 -5.14 17.39 -4.77
N VAL A 45 -5.73 16.53 -5.61
CA VAL A 45 -5.44 16.53 -7.05
C VAL A 45 -6.01 17.77 -7.75
N ASP A 46 -7.11 18.32 -7.25
CA ASP A 46 -7.73 19.52 -7.84
C ASP A 46 -6.92 20.78 -7.51
N ALA A 47 -6.35 20.85 -6.30
CA ALA A 47 -5.46 21.93 -5.90
C ALA A 47 -4.02 21.76 -6.41
N GLY A 48 -3.62 20.55 -6.77
CA GLY A 48 -2.23 20.22 -7.11
C GLY A 48 -1.30 20.27 -5.90
N GLU A 49 -1.83 20.00 -4.71
CA GLU A 49 -1.11 20.11 -3.44
C GLU A 49 -1.08 18.78 -2.70
N PHE A 50 -0.07 18.57 -1.86
CA PHE A 50 -0.01 17.43 -0.96
C PHE A 50 0.41 17.84 0.44
N ARG A 51 0.06 17.00 1.41
CA ARG A 51 0.53 17.10 2.79
C ARG A 51 1.00 15.74 3.28
N GLN A 52 2.07 15.73 4.05
CA GLN A 52 2.43 14.57 4.86
C GLN A 52 1.47 14.49 6.06
N ILE A 53 0.78 13.36 6.22
CA ILE A 53 -0.21 13.13 7.29
C ILE A 53 0.26 12.16 8.36
N ALA A 54 1.28 11.36 8.07
CA ALA A 54 1.91 10.47 9.04
C ALA A 54 3.37 10.21 8.67
N GLN A 55 4.11 9.67 9.64
CA GLN A 55 5.50 9.26 9.51
C GLN A 55 5.69 7.93 10.23
N ILE A 56 6.23 6.94 9.53
CA ILE A 56 6.77 5.74 10.16
C ILE A 56 8.16 6.06 10.69
N MET A 57 8.41 5.72 11.96
CA MET A 57 9.65 6.05 12.66
C MET A 57 10.49 4.80 12.92
N PRO A 58 11.83 4.91 12.95
CA PRO A 58 12.61 6.12 12.64
C PRO A 58 12.71 6.45 11.13
N ALA A 59 12.40 5.50 10.26
CA ALA A 59 12.29 5.63 8.81
C ALA A 59 11.24 4.63 8.30
N GLY A 60 11.19 4.34 7.02
CA GLY A 60 10.37 3.30 6.40
C GLY A 60 10.72 3.16 4.92
N PHE A 61 10.04 2.32 4.18
CA PHE A 61 10.06 2.35 2.71
C PHE A 61 8.70 1.90 2.23
N ILE A 62 7.86 2.85 1.80
CA ILE A 62 6.45 2.57 1.53
C ILE A 62 6.22 2.28 0.06
N GLY A 63 5.82 1.04 -0.21
CA GLY A 63 5.36 0.61 -1.52
C GLY A 63 3.90 1.00 -1.76
N GLY A 64 3.09 0.01 -2.09
CA GLY A 64 1.65 0.12 -2.26
C GLY A 64 0.88 0.37 -0.96
N LEU A 65 -0.30 0.95 -1.13
CA LEU A 65 -1.25 1.21 -0.05
C LEU A 65 -2.69 0.92 -0.51
N ALA A 66 -3.55 0.61 0.47
CA ALA A 66 -4.99 0.43 0.30
C ALA A 66 -5.73 1.09 1.46
N LEU A 67 -6.99 1.50 1.24
CA LEU A 67 -7.82 2.10 2.27
C LEU A 67 -9.00 1.18 2.62
N ASP A 68 -9.37 1.16 3.90
CA ASP A 68 -10.64 0.56 4.34
C ASP A 68 -11.79 1.58 4.29
N GLY A 69 -13.02 1.11 4.56
CA GLY A 69 -14.23 1.96 4.54
C GLY A 69 -14.26 3.07 5.60
N ASN A 70 -13.30 3.10 6.54
CA ASN A 70 -13.12 4.18 7.51
C ASN A 70 -11.96 5.11 7.14
N ASN A 71 -11.44 5.02 5.91
CA ASN A 71 -10.24 5.71 5.44
C ASN A 71 -8.99 5.44 6.29
N ASN A 72 -8.89 4.28 6.95
CA ASN A 72 -7.59 3.86 7.46
C ASN A 72 -6.75 3.37 6.28
N ILE A 73 -5.48 3.74 6.27
CA ILE A 73 -4.51 3.37 5.25
C ILE A 73 -3.77 2.12 5.72
N TYR A 74 -3.61 1.16 4.83
CA TYR A 74 -2.82 -0.05 5.03
C TYR A 74 -1.67 0.02 4.04
N ALA A 75 -0.47 0.27 4.55
CA ALA A 75 0.72 0.53 3.77
C ALA A 75 1.71 -0.63 3.91
N CYS A 76 2.23 -1.12 2.79
CA CYS A 76 3.33 -2.07 2.82
C CYS A 76 4.64 -1.33 3.10
N ASP A 77 5.30 -1.71 4.17
CA ASP A 77 6.56 -1.13 4.63
C ASP A 77 7.68 -2.15 4.42
N ALA A 78 8.36 -2.00 3.29
CA ALA A 78 9.40 -2.93 2.84
C ALA A 78 10.66 -2.84 3.71
N ALA A 79 10.91 -1.70 4.36
CA ALA A 79 12.07 -1.54 5.24
C ALA A 79 11.96 -2.40 6.51
N TYR A 80 10.74 -2.66 6.97
CA TYR A 80 10.49 -3.43 8.20
C TYR A 80 9.77 -4.75 7.96
N ASN A 81 9.43 -5.08 6.71
CA ASN A 81 8.66 -6.26 6.32
C ASN A 81 7.31 -6.36 7.06
N LYS A 82 6.55 -5.26 7.05
CA LYS A 82 5.24 -5.19 7.74
C LYS A 82 4.19 -4.56 6.85
N VAL A 83 2.93 -4.87 7.16
CA VAL A 83 1.82 -3.98 6.80
C VAL A 83 1.55 -3.06 7.99
N ARG A 84 1.60 -1.76 7.74
CA ARG A 84 1.31 -0.69 8.71
C ARG A 84 -0.14 -0.26 8.53
N LYS A 85 -0.86 -0.05 9.63
CA LYS A 85 -2.16 0.62 9.63
C LYS A 85 -1.98 2.06 10.11
N ILE A 86 -2.52 3.00 9.36
CA ILE A 86 -2.49 4.42 9.67
C ILE A 86 -3.93 4.93 9.72
N THR A 87 -4.33 5.50 10.87
CA THR A 87 -5.66 6.09 11.00
C THR A 87 -5.72 7.48 10.36
N PRO A 88 -6.92 8.03 10.07
CA PRO A 88 -7.04 9.44 9.62
C PRO A 88 -6.42 10.46 10.59
N GLY A 89 -6.28 10.11 11.87
CA GLY A 89 -5.59 10.93 12.87
C GLY A 89 -4.06 10.80 12.86
N GLY A 90 -3.48 10.04 11.94
CA GLY A 90 -2.03 9.84 11.79
C GLY A 90 -1.42 8.81 12.76
N LEU A 91 -2.24 8.06 13.52
CA LEU A 91 -1.72 7.00 14.39
C LEU A 91 -1.24 5.82 13.55
N VAL A 92 0.02 5.44 13.72
CA VAL A 92 0.65 4.30 13.04
C VAL A 92 0.72 3.09 13.97
N THR A 93 0.23 1.94 13.51
CA THR A 93 0.38 0.65 14.18
C THR A 93 0.81 -0.44 13.19
N THR A 94 1.30 -1.57 13.69
CA THR A 94 1.47 -2.77 12.86
C THR A 94 0.13 -3.47 12.69
N TYR A 95 -0.26 -3.75 11.45
CA TYR A 95 -1.44 -4.53 11.14
C TYR A 95 -1.13 -6.02 11.00
N SER A 96 -0.06 -6.35 10.28
CA SER A 96 0.41 -7.72 10.09
C SER A 96 1.93 -7.75 9.87
N GLU A 97 2.55 -8.85 10.31
CA GLU A 97 3.98 -9.15 10.12
C GLU A 97 4.19 -10.37 9.19
N GLY A 98 3.11 -10.88 8.59
CA GLY A 98 3.12 -12.09 7.77
C GLY A 98 2.46 -13.28 8.48
N ALA A 99 2.54 -14.45 7.87
CA ALA A 99 1.95 -15.67 8.43
C ALA A 99 2.87 -16.28 9.51
N PRO A 100 2.33 -17.06 10.46
CA PRO A 100 3.16 -17.75 11.44
C PRO A 100 4.20 -18.67 10.77
N GLY A 101 5.49 -18.43 11.07
CA GLY A 101 6.60 -19.17 10.45
C GLY A 101 6.94 -18.73 9.02
N GLU A 102 6.19 -17.77 8.45
CA GLU A 102 6.40 -17.24 7.11
C GLU A 102 6.20 -15.71 7.10
N PRO A 103 7.11 -14.93 7.72
CA PRO A 103 7.00 -13.48 7.74
C PRO A 103 7.05 -12.90 6.33
N PHE A 104 6.56 -11.67 6.15
CA PHE A 104 6.74 -10.99 4.88
C PHE A 104 8.23 -10.87 4.50
N ASN A 105 8.51 -10.88 3.21
CA ASN A 105 9.81 -10.55 2.64
C ASN A 105 9.59 -9.57 1.48
N LEU A 106 9.89 -8.29 1.73
CA LEU A 106 9.58 -7.15 0.85
C LEU A 106 8.09 -7.11 0.48
N PRO A 107 7.17 -6.88 1.45
CA PRO A 107 5.77 -6.64 1.12
C PRO A 107 5.69 -5.40 0.23
N ASN A 108 4.95 -5.50 -0.87
CA ASN A 108 4.92 -4.46 -1.90
C ASN A 108 3.55 -3.82 -2.01
N TYR A 109 2.51 -4.54 -2.45
CA TYR A 109 1.20 -3.94 -2.70
C TYR A 109 0.07 -4.68 -1.99
N PRO A 110 -0.81 -3.96 -1.26
CA PRO A 110 -2.00 -4.52 -0.64
C PRO A 110 -3.28 -4.25 -1.47
N ALA A 111 -4.26 -5.15 -1.41
CA ALA A 111 -5.61 -4.94 -1.95
C ALA A 111 -6.68 -5.61 -1.07
N PHE A 112 -7.77 -4.90 -0.79
CA PHE A 112 -8.91 -5.46 -0.05
C PHE A 112 -9.89 -6.17 -0.97
N ASP A 113 -10.43 -7.30 -0.52
CA ASP A 113 -11.66 -7.87 -1.08
C ASP A 113 -12.92 -7.26 -0.42
N SER A 114 -14.09 -7.56 -0.99
CA SER A 114 -15.38 -7.08 -0.49
C SER A 114 -15.79 -7.64 0.88
N GLN A 115 -15.08 -8.66 1.38
CA GLN A 115 -15.28 -9.24 2.70
C GLN A 115 -14.34 -8.62 3.76
N GLY A 116 -13.46 -7.70 3.34
CA GLY A 116 -12.51 -7.02 4.22
C GLY A 116 -11.23 -7.81 4.49
N ASN A 117 -10.94 -8.84 3.70
CA ASN A 117 -9.62 -9.49 3.74
C ASN A 117 -8.62 -8.66 2.92
N LEU A 118 -7.40 -8.52 3.43
CA LEU A 118 -6.31 -7.84 2.75
C LEU A 118 -5.39 -8.86 2.08
N TYR A 119 -5.27 -8.81 0.76
CA TYR A 119 -4.26 -9.56 0.02
C TYR A 119 -3.01 -8.71 -0.13
N VAL A 120 -1.85 -9.31 0.09
CA VAL A 120 -0.56 -8.60 0.07
C VAL A 120 0.40 -9.36 -0.82
N SER A 121 0.92 -8.68 -1.83
CA SER A 121 2.05 -9.18 -2.61
C SER A 121 3.33 -9.00 -1.80
N SER A 122 4.15 -10.04 -1.71
CA SER A 122 5.46 -10.03 -1.07
C SER A 122 6.49 -10.49 -2.08
N SER A 123 7.42 -9.61 -2.44
CA SER A 123 8.28 -9.82 -3.60
C SER A 123 9.34 -10.91 -3.39
N GLY A 124 9.63 -11.29 -2.14
CA GLY A 124 10.48 -12.46 -1.86
C GLY A 124 11.98 -12.19 -1.86
N GLY A 125 12.42 -10.94 -2.02
CA GLY A 125 13.84 -10.59 -2.14
C GLY A 125 14.26 -10.36 -3.60
N TRP A 126 15.24 -9.49 -3.80
CA TRP A 126 15.74 -9.20 -5.16
C TRP A 126 16.48 -10.41 -5.72
N TYR A 127 16.10 -10.83 -6.94
CA TYR A 127 16.69 -11.98 -7.63
C TYR A 127 16.44 -13.34 -6.94
N GLU A 128 15.47 -13.38 -6.02
CA GLU A 128 15.03 -14.60 -5.37
C GLU A 128 13.70 -15.03 -5.98
N ASP A 129 13.58 -16.30 -6.38
CA ASP A 129 12.31 -16.90 -6.83
C ASP A 129 11.46 -17.31 -5.61
N ALA A 130 11.23 -16.36 -4.69
CA ALA A 130 10.62 -16.60 -3.37
C ALA A 130 9.40 -15.70 -3.09
N GLY A 131 8.81 -15.14 -4.14
CA GLY A 131 7.59 -14.34 -4.07
C GLY A 131 6.41 -15.11 -3.45
N LEU A 132 5.57 -14.39 -2.72
CA LEU A 132 4.40 -14.95 -2.03
C LEU A 132 3.23 -13.97 -2.12
N ILE A 133 2.00 -14.49 -2.17
CA ILE A 133 0.80 -13.70 -1.87
C ILE A 133 0.27 -14.15 -0.52
N TYR A 134 0.05 -13.18 0.36
CA TYR A 134 -0.56 -13.39 1.67
C TYR A 134 -2.01 -12.95 1.65
N LYS A 135 -2.80 -13.56 2.53
CA LYS A 135 -4.14 -13.09 2.88
C LYS A 135 -4.20 -12.82 4.38
N VAL A 136 -4.47 -11.58 4.75
CA VAL A 136 -4.83 -11.18 6.11
C VAL A 136 -6.36 -11.17 6.19
N LYS A 137 -6.92 -12.11 6.95
CA LYS A 137 -8.37 -12.22 7.13
C LYS A 137 -8.91 -11.03 7.91
N ALA A 138 -10.19 -10.71 7.69
CA ALA A 138 -10.91 -9.81 8.58
C ALA A 138 -10.83 -10.34 10.02
N GLY A 139 -10.10 -9.65 10.89
CA GLY A 139 -9.75 -10.12 12.24
C GLY A 139 -8.24 -10.26 12.52
N GLY A 140 -7.39 -10.19 11.49
CA GLY A 140 -5.93 -10.05 11.61
C GLY A 140 -5.13 -11.34 11.46
N GLU A 141 -5.77 -12.52 11.40
CA GLU A 141 -5.07 -13.77 11.10
C GLU A 141 -4.48 -13.70 9.68
N THR A 142 -3.20 -14.01 9.52
CA THR A 142 -2.50 -13.99 8.24
C THR A 142 -2.10 -15.39 7.82
N GLU A 143 -2.37 -15.72 6.56
CA GLU A 143 -1.96 -16.98 5.93
C GLU A 143 -1.23 -16.73 4.60
N VAL A 144 -0.38 -17.66 4.19
CA VAL A 144 0.16 -17.67 2.82
C VAL A 144 -0.93 -18.21 1.92
N TRP A 145 -1.38 -17.38 0.98
CA TRP A 145 -2.48 -17.69 0.09
C TRP A 145 -1.99 -18.34 -1.21
N GLU A 146 -0.89 -17.84 -1.80
CA GLU A 146 -0.30 -18.42 -3.03
C GLU A 146 1.23 -18.40 -2.96
N ARG A 147 1.86 -19.44 -3.52
CA ARG A 147 3.32 -19.64 -3.54
C ARG A 147 3.88 -19.99 -4.92
N THR A 148 3.16 -20.80 -5.68
CA THR A 148 3.71 -21.59 -6.80
C THR A 148 3.78 -20.84 -8.12
N SER A 149 3.06 -19.72 -8.23
CA SER A 149 2.92 -18.95 -9.47
C SER A 149 3.42 -17.52 -9.34
N VAL A 150 4.22 -17.21 -8.32
CA VAL A 150 4.65 -15.84 -8.00
C VAL A 150 6.14 -15.79 -7.72
N THR A 151 6.92 -15.33 -8.70
CA THR A 151 8.38 -15.23 -8.55
C THR A 151 8.78 -13.95 -7.83
N PHE A 152 8.25 -12.80 -8.27
CA PHE A 152 8.51 -11.47 -7.69
C PHE A 152 7.26 -10.59 -7.83
N PRO A 153 6.18 -10.86 -7.06
CA PRO A 153 4.95 -10.09 -7.17
C PRO A 153 5.19 -8.67 -6.64
N ASN A 154 4.92 -7.68 -7.48
CA ASN A 154 5.09 -6.27 -7.17
C ASN A 154 3.72 -5.61 -6.92
N GLY A 155 2.84 -5.56 -7.92
CA GLY A 155 1.47 -5.07 -7.78
C GLY A 155 0.43 -6.18 -7.60
N ILE A 156 -0.71 -5.85 -7.00
CA ILE A 156 -1.89 -6.71 -6.94
C ILE A 156 -3.17 -5.90 -7.12
N CYS A 157 -4.13 -6.45 -7.85
CA CYS A 157 -5.50 -5.94 -7.93
C CYS A 157 -6.48 -7.11 -7.89
N LEU A 158 -7.66 -6.89 -7.33
CA LEU A 158 -8.74 -7.88 -7.30
C LEU A 158 -9.84 -7.45 -8.27
N SER A 159 -10.44 -8.42 -8.97
CA SER A 159 -11.63 -8.16 -9.78
C SER A 159 -12.83 -7.83 -8.88
N PRO A 160 -13.81 -7.05 -9.36
CA PRO A 160 -15.07 -6.81 -8.68
C PRO A 160 -15.83 -8.10 -8.32
#